data_AF-T1H0K4-F1
#
_entry.id   AF-T1H0K4-F1
#
_cell.length_a   1.000
_cell.length_b   1.000
_cell.length_c   1.000
_cell.angle_alpha   90.00
_cell.angle_beta   90.00
_cell.angle_gamma   90.00
#
_symmetry.space_group_name_H-M   'P 1'
#
loop_
_entity.id
_entity.type
_entity.pdbx_description
1 polymer ?
#
loop_
_entity_poly.entity_id
_entity_poly.type
_entity_poly.pdbx_seq_one_letter_code
_entity_poly.pdbx_strand_id
1 'polypeptide(L)'
;PRACELRNDTVLEVICLAGSDGGLSQKFLLEVISTNSLNFNNDGKAIISSIDSEVDNEISTMNDQATSSPLFRMEEIRPQFRLDGLEPGREYQLQIYGVNAKGRSNPPVIIDKVRVSPQLGP
;
A
#
# COMPACT_ATOMS: atom_id res chain seq x y z
N PRO A 1 -4.98 9.73 10.23
CA PRO A 1 -4.56 10.67 9.16
C PRO A 1 -5.81 11.09 8.38
N ARG A 2 -5.77 12.22 7.67
CA ARG A 2 -6.85 12.70 6.80
C ARG A 2 -6.30 13.52 5.64
N ALA A 3 -7.10 13.72 4.59
CA ALA A 3 -6.73 14.53 3.42
C ALA A 3 -5.33 14.16 2.87
N CYS A 4 -5.18 12.90 2.47
CA CYS A 4 -3.94 12.42 1.87
C CYS A 4 -3.87 12.77 0.38
N GLU A 5 -2.71 13.19 -0.07
CA GLU A 5 -2.42 13.55 -1.46
C GLU A 5 -1.15 12.82 -1.92
N LEU A 6 -1.13 12.49 -3.22
CA LEU A 6 0.06 11.97 -3.88
C LEU A 6 0.81 13.12 -4.54
N ARG A 7 2.11 13.17 -4.29
CA ARG A 7 3.03 14.13 -4.87
C ARG A 7 4.08 13.39 -5.68
N ASN A 8 4.31 13.81 -6.92
CA ASN A 8 5.18 13.12 -7.86
C ASN A 8 6.22 14.10 -8.45
N ASP A 9 7.09 14.64 -7.60
CA ASP A 9 8.16 15.56 -8.03
C ASP A 9 9.36 14.79 -8.60
N THR A 10 9.96 13.92 -7.80
CA THR A 10 11.11 13.07 -8.19
C THR A 10 11.00 11.63 -7.72
N VAL A 11 10.27 11.42 -6.62
CA VAL A 11 9.87 10.13 -6.05
C VAL A 11 8.40 10.28 -5.68
N LEU A 12 7.64 9.19 -5.76
CA LEU A 12 6.26 9.20 -5.31
C LEU A 12 6.22 9.45 -3.79
N GLU A 13 5.52 10.49 -3.36
CA GLU A 13 5.38 10.84 -1.95
C GLU A 13 3.90 10.87 -1.58
N VAL A 14 3.56 10.28 -0.43
CA VAL A 14 2.23 10.38 0.18
C VAL A 14 2.32 11.39 1.31
N ILE A 15 1.53 12.46 1.24
CA ILE A 15 1.47 13.48 2.28
C ILE A 15 0.03 13.54 2.79
N CYS A 16 -0.16 13.42 4.10
CA CYS A 16 -1.47 13.61 4.72
C CYS A 16 -1.43 14.66 5.83
N LEU A 17 -2.60 15.06 6.30
CA LEU A 17 -2.74 15.79 7.56
C LEU A 17 -2.81 14.80 8.73
N ALA A 18 -2.10 15.12 9.82
CA ALA A 18 -2.23 14.41 11.07
C ALA A 18 -3.68 14.47 11.56
N GLY A 19 -4.19 13.32 12.01
CA GLY A 19 -5.51 13.26 12.64
C GLY A 19 -5.47 13.75 14.08
N SER A 20 -6.60 13.74 14.77
CA SER A 20 -6.59 13.91 16.22
C SER A 20 -6.01 12.65 16.88
N ASP A 21 -4.89 12.80 17.58
CA ASP A 21 -4.22 11.73 18.31
C ASP A 21 -4.81 11.51 19.72
N GLY A 22 -5.61 12.47 20.20
CA GLY A 22 -6.28 12.41 21.49
C GLY A 22 -5.35 12.61 22.70
N GLY A 23 -4.22 13.28 22.49
CA GLY A 23 -3.19 13.54 23.50
C GLY A 23 -2.19 12.40 23.65
N LEU A 24 -2.07 11.51 22.66
CA LEU A 24 -1.19 10.34 22.70
C LEU A 24 -0.14 10.42 21.60
N SER A 25 1.07 9.95 21.89
CA SER A 25 2.10 9.79 20.87
C SER A 25 1.57 8.92 19.74
N GLN A 26 1.49 9.50 18.54
CA GLN A 26 0.99 8.86 17.34
C GLN A 26 2.12 8.72 16.33
N LYS A 27 2.20 7.54 15.71
CA LYS A 27 2.97 7.29 14.49
C LYS A 27 2.02 6.98 13.35
N PHE A 28 2.53 6.99 12.13
CA PHE A 28 1.75 6.69 10.94
C PHE A 28 2.36 5.49 10.24
N LEU A 29 1.50 4.58 9.81
CA LEU A 29 1.86 3.37 9.11
C LEU A 29 1.26 3.43 7.71
N LEU A 30 2.10 3.23 6.70
CA LEU A 30 1.70 3.03 5.31
C LEU A 30 1.88 1.54 4.96
N GLU A 31 0.85 0.95 4.38
CA GLU A 31 0.90 -0.38 3.79
C GLU A 31 0.65 -0.27 2.29
N VAL A 32 1.55 -0.85 1.50
CA VAL A 32 1.43 -0.89 0.03
C VAL A 32 0.96 -2.28 -0.37
N ILE A 33 -0.18 -2.35 -1.04
CA ILE A 33 -0.78 -3.60 -1.50
C ILE A 33 -0.73 -3.60 -3.02
N SER A 34 -0.20 -4.66 -3.63
CA SER A 34 -0.38 -4.82 -5.07
C SER A 34 -1.84 -5.11 -5.31
N THR A 35 -2.50 -4.26 -6.09
CA THR A 35 -3.76 -4.69 -6.68
C THR A 35 -3.38 -5.69 -7.76
N ASN A 36 -3.70 -6.97 -7.56
CA ASN A 36 -3.57 -7.97 -8.62
C ASN A 36 -4.38 -7.48 -9.83
N SER A 37 -3.71 -6.81 -10.77
CA SER A 37 -4.26 -6.55 -12.08
C SER A 37 -4.38 -7.91 -12.74
N LEU A 38 -5.60 -8.44 -12.81
CA LEU A 38 -5.89 -9.63 -13.58
C LEU A 38 -5.52 -9.29 -15.03
N ASN A 39 -4.41 -9.83 -15.51
CA ASN A 39 -4.11 -9.76 -16.93
C ASN A 39 -5.04 -10.77 -17.61
N PHE A 40 -6.08 -10.26 -18.25
CA PHE A 40 -6.94 -11.08 -19.09
C PHE A 40 -6.18 -11.39 -20.37
N ASN A 41 -5.87 -12.67 -20.61
CA ASN A 41 -5.51 -13.08 -21.95
C ASN A 41 -6.71 -12.82 -22.88
N ASN A 42 -6.46 -12.72 -24.19
CA ASN A 42 -7.50 -12.55 -25.23
C ASN A 42 -8.61 -13.64 -25.21
N ASP A 43 -8.41 -14.69 -24.41
CA ASP A 43 -9.32 -15.80 -24.16
C ASP A 43 -10.26 -15.57 -22.93
N GLY A 44 -10.21 -14.40 -22.28
CA GLY A 44 -11.00 -14.11 -21.07
C GLY A 44 -10.53 -14.83 -19.81
N LYS A 45 -9.45 -15.61 -19.89
CA LYS A 45 -8.81 -16.28 -18.76
C LYS A 45 -7.92 -15.31 -18.00
N ALA A 46 -8.31 -14.99 -16.76
CA ALA A 46 -7.52 -14.18 -15.86
C ALA A 46 -6.22 -14.91 -15.48
N ILE A 47 -5.07 -14.36 -15.87
CA ILE A 47 -3.76 -14.82 -15.38
C ILE A 47 -3.43 -14.02 -14.12
N ILE A 48 -3.38 -14.72 -13.00
CA ILE A 48 -2.90 -14.21 -11.74
C ILE A 48 -1.38 -14.15 -11.86
N SER A 49 -0.82 -12.98 -12.17
CA SER A 49 0.63 -12.73 -12.12
C SER A 49 1.09 -12.58 -10.65
N SER A 50 0.91 -13.67 -9.90
CA SER A 50 1.55 -13.93 -8.61
C SER A 50 2.64 -14.96 -8.87
N ILE A 51 3.76 -14.50 -9.43
CA ILE A 51 5.03 -15.24 -9.45
C ILE A 51 6.07 -14.30 -8.85
N ASP A 52 6.00 -14.12 -7.53
CA ASP A 52 7.18 -13.98 -6.66
C ASP A 52 6.72 -14.04 -5.20
N SER A 53 6.68 -15.26 -4.66
CA SER A 53 6.87 -15.56 -3.24
C SER A 53 7.06 -17.06 -3.16
N GLU A 54 8.22 -17.41 -2.64
CA GLU A 54 8.91 -18.67 -2.82
C GLU A 54 8.13 -19.90 -2.35
N VAL A 55 8.43 -21.00 -3.02
CA VAL A 55 8.32 -22.38 -2.54
C VAL A 55 8.50 -22.50 -1.01
N ASP A 56 7.43 -22.73 -0.28
CA ASP A 56 7.35 -23.86 0.65
C ASP A 56 5.90 -24.16 1.06
N ASN A 57 5.65 -25.45 1.19
CA ASN A 57 4.38 -26.08 1.35
C ASN A 57 4.01 -26.14 2.84
N GLU A 58 3.24 -25.18 3.36
CA GLU A 58 2.61 -25.33 4.68
C GLU A 58 1.12 -24.98 4.65
N ILE A 59 0.33 -26.02 4.90
CA ILE A 59 -1.09 -25.98 5.19
C ILE A 59 -1.31 -24.94 6.30
N SER A 60 -2.08 -23.89 6.04
CA SER A 60 -2.55 -22.97 7.08
C SER A 60 -4.05 -22.79 6.91
N THR A 61 -4.75 -23.64 7.66
CA THR A 61 -6.01 -23.40 8.38
C THR A 61 -6.90 -22.29 7.83
N MET A 62 -8.11 -22.69 7.41
CA MET A 62 -9.24 -21.80 7.16
C MET A 62 -9.40 -20.75 8.27
N ASN A 63 -9.15 -19.48 7.94
CA ASN A 63 -9.93 -18.36 8.42
C ASN A 63 -10.00 -17.30 7.30
N ASP A 64 -11.20 -17.16 6.79
CA ASP A 64 -11.71 -16.21 5.80
C ASP A 64 -11.40 -14.73 6.14
N GLN A 65 -10.22 -14.27 5.79
CA GLN A 65 -10.05 -12.88 5.36
C GLN A 65 -8.79 -12.80 4.51
N ALA A 66 -8.95 -12.92 3.19
CA ALA A 66 -7.89 -12.62 2.24
C ALA A 66 -7.66 -11.10 2.20
N THR A 67 -7.25 -10.50 3.31
CA THR A 67 -6.59 -9.19 3.28
C THR A 67 -5.24 -9.44 2.60
N SER A 68 -5.14 -9.03 1.33
CA SER A 68 -3.91 -9.11 0.55
C SER A 68 -2.73 -8.66 1.40
N SER A 69 -1.76 -9.55 1.60
CA SER A 69 -0.55 -9.26 2.37
C SER A 69 0.13 -8.04 1.76
N PRO A 70 0.51 -7.02 2.56
CA PRO A 70 1.16 -5.84 2.02
C PRO A 70 2.53 -6.22 1.44
N LEU A 71 2.83 -5.71 0.25
CA LEU A 71 4.13 -5.84 -0.39
C LEU A 71 5.24 -5.28 0.49
N PHE A 72 4.98 -4.12 1.09
CA PHE A 72 5.87 -3.54 2.08
C PHE A 72 5.13 -2.57 3.00
N ARG A 73 5.79 -2.26 4.11
CA ARG A 73 5.29 -1.40 5.19
C ARG A 73 6.31 -0.33 5.51
N MET A 74 5.83 0.88 5.78
CA MET A 74 6.65 2.00 6.22
C MET A 74 6.03 2.65 7.45
N GLU A 75 6.86 3.00 8.44
CA GLU A 75 6.42 3.71 9.64
C GLU A 75 7.14 5.04 9.78
N GLU A 76 6.36 6.10 10.04
CA GLU A 76 6.87 7.46 10.13
C GLU A 76 6.24 8.21 11.30
N ILE A 77 7.00 9.15 11.89
CA ILE A 77 6.49 10.02 12.97
C ILE A 77 5.55 11.09 12.42
N ARG A 78 5.76 11.51 11.17
CA ARG A 78 4.86 12.40 10.42
C ARG A 78 4.13 11.60 9.36
N PRO A 79 2.90 12.00 8.95
CA PRO A 79 2.16 11.30 7.91
C PRO A 79 2.67 11.67 6.50
N GLN A 80 3.97 11.44 6.28
CA GLN A 80 4.69 11.74 5.05
C GLN A 80 5.55 10.52 4.71
N PHE A 81 5.33 9.92 3.55
CA PHE A 81 5.99 8.68 3.15
C PHE A 81 6.57 8.83 1.76
N ARG A 82 7.85 8.49 1.60
CA ARG A 82 8.53 8.47 0.30
C ARG A 82 8.54 7.04 -0.20
N LEU A 83 7.83 6.79 -1.29
CA LEU A 83 7.71 5.49 -1.91
C LEU A 83 8.79 5.33 -2.97
N ASP A 84 9.88 4.68 -2.60
CA ASP A 84 10.86 4.13 -3.53
C ASP A 84 10.57 2.65 -3.82
N GLY A 85 11.02 2.16 -4.99
CA GLY A 85 10.93 0.73 -5.33
C GLY A 85 9.58 0.23 -5.85
N LEU A 86 8.65 1.10 -6.21
CA LEU A 86 7.45 0.68 -6.95
C LEU A 86 7.80 0.33 -8.39
N GLU A 87 7.28 -0.78 -8.89
CA GLU A 87 7.47 -1.24 -10.26
C GLU A 87 6.65 -0.35 -11.23
N PRO A 88 7.30 0.21 -12.28
CA PRO A 88 6.59 0.92 -13.32
C PRO A 88 5.51 0.09 -14.00
N GLY A 89 4.32 0.67 -14.17
CA GLY A 89 3.19 0.02 -14.83
C GLY A 89 2.39 -0.95 -13.97
N ARG A 90 2.82 -1.27 -12.75
CA ARG A 90 2.01 -2.00 -11.77
C ARG A 90 1.08 -1.05 -11.01
N GLU A 91 -0.11 -1.54 -10.68
CA GLU A 91 -1.08 -0.82 -9.87
C GLU A 91 -1.01 -1.25 -8.41
N TYR A 92 -1.11 -0.26 -7.53
CA TYR A 92 -1.01 -0.40 -6.09
C TYR A 92 -2.17 0.30 -5.40
N GLN A 93 -2.57 -0.25 -4.26
CA GLN A 93 -3.46 0.36 -3.29
C GLN A 93 -2.63 0.70 -2.06
N LEU A 94 -2.69 1.96 -1.64
CA LEU A 94 -2.02 2.45 -0.45
C LEU A 94 -3.03 2.56 0.69
N GLN A 95 -2.65 2.06 1.87
CA GLN A 95 -3.46 2.17 3.07
C GLN A 95 -2.67 2.86 4.18
N ILE A 96 -3.19 3.99 4.67
CA ILE A 96 -2.53 4.82 5.66
C ILE A 96 -3.29 4.77 6.98
N TYR A 97 -2.58 4.45 8.05
CA TYR A 97 -3.09 4.30 9.40
C TYR A 97 -2.41 5.29 10.34
N GLY A 98 -3.16 5.81 11.32
CA GLY A 98 -2.59 6.42 12.51
C GLY A 98 -2.54 5.38 13.62
N VAL A 99 -1.41 5.26 14.30
CA VAL A 99 -1.19 4.25 15.35
C VAL A 99 -0.79 4.96 16.63
N ASN A 100 -1.52 4.72 17.70
CA ASN A 100 -1.17 5.19 19.04
C ASN A 100 -1.46 4.09 20.07
N ALA A 101 -1.36 4.40 21.36
CA ALA A 101 -1.62 3.43 22.44
C ALA A 101 -3.06 2.87 22.47
N LYS A 102 -4.02 3.49 21.76
CA LYS A 102 -5.39 2.96 21.61
C LYS A 102 -5.51 1.96 20.46
N GLY A 103 -4.49 1.84 19.62
CA GLY A 103 -4.46 0.97 18.46
C GLY A 103 -4.34 1.73 17.14
N ARG A 104 -4.75 1.08 16.06
CA ARG A 104 -4.74 1.62 14.69
C ARG A 104 -6.06 2.32 14.39
N SER A 105 -5.98 3.40 13.61
CA SER A 105 -7.16 4.06 13.05
C SER A 105 -7.93 3.09 12.15
N ASN A 106 -9.25 3.04 12.33
CA ASN A 106 -10.15 2.28 11.48
C ASN A 106 -11.36 3.18 11.12
N PRO A 107 -11.68 3.39 9.83
CA PRO A 107 -11.00 2.86 8.63
C PRO A 107 -9.62 3.47 8.35
N PRO A 108 -8.76 2.81 7.54
CA PRO A 108 -7.61 3.47 6.94
C PRO A 108 -8.03 4.57 5.97
N VAL A 109 -7.09 5.47 5.67
CA VAL A 109 -7.17 6.26 4.45
C VAL A 109 -6.67 5.39 3.31
N ILE A 110 -7.49 5.23 2.25
CA ILE A 110 -7.16 4.41 1.08
C ILE A 110 -6.89 5.34 -0.10
N ILE A 111 -5.77 5.12 -0.79
CA ILE A 111 -5.49 5.69 -2.10
C ILE A 111 -5.40 4.53 -3.08
N ASP A 112 -6.37 4.45 -3.98
CA ASP A 112 -6.48 3.37 -4.96
C ASP A 112 -5.84 3.75 -6.29
N LYS A 113 -5.54 2.76 -7.13
CA LYS A 113 -5.01 2.92 -8.50
C LYS A 113 -3.72 3.72 -8.62
N VAL A 114 -2.83 3.55 -7.65
CA VAL A 114 -1.53 4.21 -7.65
C VAL A 114 -0.61 3.48 -8.61
N ARG A 115 -0.03 4.22 -9.56
CA ARG A 115 0.92 3.70 -10.55
C ARG A 115 2.10 4.66 -10.63
N VAL A 116 3.31 4.12 -10.73
CA VAL A 116 4.48 4.91 -11.09
C VAL A 116 4.75 4.77 -12.58
N SER A 117 5.04 5.88 -13.23
CA SER A 117 5.47 5.88 -14.62
C SER A 117 6.94 5.47 -14.67
N PRO A 118 7.37 4.71 -15.68
CA PRO A 118 8.80 4.53 -15.92
C PRO A 118 9.37 5.93 -16.19
N GLN A 119 10.32 6.36 -15.36
CA GLN A 119 11.13 7.52 -15.65
C GLN A 119 11.88 7.22 -16.96
N LEU A 120 11.34 7.67 -18.10
CA LEU A 120 12.13 7.75 -19.32
C LEU A 120 13.27 8.72 -19.00
N GLY A 121 14.48 8.19 -18.88
CA GLY A 121 15.67 9.02 -18.86
C GLY A 121 15.79 9.85 -20.15
N PRO A 122 16.61 10.92 -20.14
CA PRO A 122 16.83 11.76 -21.31
C PRO A 122 17.41 10.98 -22.50
#